data_AF-A0A944EYL6-F1
#
_entry.id   AF-A0A944EYL6-F1
#
_cell.length_a   1.000
_cell.length_b   1.000
_cell.length_c   1.000
_cell.angle_alpha   90.00
_cell.angle_beta   90.00
_cell.angle_gamma   90.00
#
_symmetry.space_group_name_H-M   'P 1'
#
loop_
_entity.id
_entity.type
_entity.pdbx_description
1 polymer ?
#
loop_
_entity_poly.entity_id
_entity_poly.type
_entity_poly.pdbx_seq_one_letter_code
_entity_poly.pdbx_strand_id
1 'polypeptide(L)'
;MVICGHSHCGAVGAMVRREDLSAVPAVRGWLESASPPPLFDGHSSPAIAEAVQHHVLRQLRRLRDYPCVARRTAEGRLNLHAWFYEIDTGSVLAHGPHDDAFLPL
;
A
#
# COMPACT_ATOMS: atom_id res chain seq x y z
N MET A 1 -8.39 0.15 12.60
CA MET A 1 -7.96 1.09 11.54
C MET A 1 -7.59 0.27 10.33
N VAL A 2 -8.01 0.72 9.15
CA VAL A 2 -7.75 0.05 7.88
C VAL A 2 -6.82 0.93 7.06
N ILE A 3 -5.76 0.32 6.52
CA ILE A 3 -4.92 0.91 5.48
C ILE A 3 -5.39 0.25 4.19
N CYS A 4 -6.01 1.02 3.31
CA CYS A 4 -6.60 0.52 2.08
C CYS A 4 -5.83 1.04 0.87
N GLY A 5 -5.28 0.13 0.06
CA GLY A 5 -4.83 0.41 -1.29
C GLY A 5 -5.93 0.07 -2.29
N HIS A 6 -5.77 0.48 -3.54
CA HIS A 6 -6.74 0.16 -4.59
C HIS A 6 -6.07 -0.08 -5.93
N SER A 7 -6.72 -0.85 -6.80
CA SER A 7 -6.28 -0.99 -8.18
C SER A 7 -6.31 0.35 -8.90
N HIS A 8 -5.55 0.45 -9.99
CA HIS A 8 -5.39 1.70 -10.76
C HIS A 8 -4.87 2.89 -9.93
N CYS A 9 -4.15 2.65 -8.84
CA CYS A 9 -3.53 3.73 -8.06
C CYS A 9 -2.50 4.48 -8.92
N GLY A 10 -2.86 5.69 -9.38
CA GLY A 10 -2.00 6.49 -10.25
C GLY A 10 -0.65 6.85 -9.61
N ALA A 11 -0.64 7.10 -8.31
CA ALA A 11 0.58 7.38 -7.54
C ALA A 11 1.57 6.20 -7.57
N VAL A 12 1.11 4.99 -7.23
CA VAL A 12 1.96 3.79 -7.26
C VAL A 12 2.27 3.36 -8.70
N GLY A 13 1.30 3.51 -9.61
CA GLY A 13 1.47 3.26 -11.04
C GLY A 13 2.58 4.11 -11.65
N ALA A 14 2.60 5.41 -11.36
CA ALA A 14 3.64 6.32 -11.84
C ALA A 14 5.04 5.94 -11.31
N MET A 15 5.15 5.46 -10.07
CA MET A 15 6.41 4.92 -9.54
C MET A 15 6.86 3.67 -10.30
N VAL A 16 5.97 2.70 -10.52
CA VAL A 16 6.27 1.44 -11.23
C VAL A 16 6.64 1.71 -12.69
N ARG A 17 5.95 2.66 -13.34
CA ARG A 17 6.21 3.08 -14.72
C ARG A 17 7.39 4.04 -14.87
N ARG A 18 7.98 4.48 -13.76
CA ARG A 18 9.08 5.47 -13.71
C ARG A 18 8.75 6.74 -14.50
N GLU A 19 7.52 7.22 -14.37
CA GLU A 19 7.06 8.42 -15.06
C GLU A 19 7.82 9.66 -14.59
N ASP A 20 7.96 10.65 -15.49
CA ASP A 20 8.53 11.93 -15.10
C ASP A 20 7.53 12.75 -14.28
N LEU A 21 7.75 12.78 -12.97
CA LEU A 21 6.94 13.53 -12.01
C LEU A 21 7.48 14.96 -11.77
N SER A 22 8.22 15.53 -12.72
CA SER A 22 8.88 16.85 -12.56
C SER A 22 7.85 17.98 -12.44
N ALA A 23 6.71 17.81 -13.12
CA ALA A 23 5.56 18.70 -13.04
C ALA A 23 4.82 18.64 -11.68
N VAL A 24 5.05 17.61 -10.86
CA VAL A 24 4.38 17.39 -9.55
C VAL A 24 5.39 17.07 -8.43
N PRO A 25 6.30 18.01 -8.10
CA PRO A 25 7.44 17.74 -7.21
C PRO A 25 7.04 17.34 -5.77
N ALA A 26 5.91 17.86 -5.28
CA ALA A 26 5.38 17.45 -3.96
C ALA A 26 4.96 15.98 -3.94
N VAL A 27 4.33 15.50 -5.03
CA VAL A 27 3.95 14.10 -5.19
C VAL A 27 5.20 13.23 -5.32
N ARG A 28 6.20 13.66 -6.10
CA ARG A 28 7.49 12.97 -6.22
C ARG A 28 8.16 12.77 -4.85
N GLY A 29 8.35 13.85 -4.08
CA GLY A 29 9.01 13.76 -2.77
C GLY A 29 8.21 12.94 -1.76
N TRP A 30 6.87 13.05 -1.79
CA TRP A 30 6.01 12.17 -1.00
C TRP A 30 6.18 10.71 -1.42
N LEU A 31 6.20 10.38 -2.71
CA LEU A 31 6.37 9.02 -3.20
C LEU A 31 7.73 8.43 -2.80
N GLU A 32 8.83 9.16 -3.01
CA GLU A 32 10.18 8.72 -2.63
C GLU A 32 10.30 8.43 -1.13
N SER A 33 9.73 9.30 -0.30
CA SER A 33 9.74 9.13 1.16
C SER A 33 8.73 8.09 1.65
N ALA A 34 7.55 8.01 1.03
CA ALA A 34 6.47 7.10 1.38
C ALA A 34 6.75 5.69 0.88
N SER A 35 7.48 5.56 -0.23
CA SER A 35 7.67 4.33 -1.00
C SER A 35 8.87 4.33 -1.93
N PRO A 36 10.02 3.74 -1.54
CA PRO A 36 11.00 3.35 -2.55
C PRO A 36 10.30 2.42 -3.55
N PRO A 37 10.57 2.60 -4.86
CA PRO A 37 9.92 1.82 -5.89
C PRO A 37 10.22 0.34 -5.64
N PRO A 38 9.21 -0.53 -5.67
CA PRO A 38 9.47 -1.95 -5.62
C PRO A 38 10.31 -2.36 -6.83
N LEU A 39 11.12 -3.41 -6.68
CA LEU A 39 11.95 -3.99 -7.74
C LEU A 39 11.10 -4.76 -8.78
N PHE A 40 9.96 -4.22 -9.19
CA PHE A 40 9.11 -4.80 -10.22
C PHE A 40 9.52 -4.22 -11.57
N ASP A 41 10.10 -5.05 -12.44
CA ASP A 41 10.49 -4.68 -13.81
C ASP A 41 9.31 -4.79 -14.80
N GLY A 42 8.06 -4.67 -14.33
CA GLY A 42 6.85 -4.87 -15.13
C GLY A 42 5.92 -3.67 -15.13
N HIS A 43 5.49 -3.23 -16.32
CA HIS A 43 4.49 -2.14 -16.50
C HIS A 43 3.05 -2.65 -16.67
N SER A 44 2.79 -3.91 -16.33
CA SER A 44 1.49 -4.56 -16.46
C SER A 44 0.58 -4.24 -15.27
N SER A 45 -0.74 -4.34 -15.46
CA SER A 45 -1.73 -4.14 -14.38
C SER A 45 -1.47 -5.06 -13.17
N PRO A 46 -1.16 -6.36 -13.34
CA PRO A 46 -0.79 -7.24 -12.22
C PRO A 46 0.41 -6.74 -11.40
N ALA A 47 1.44 -6.20 -12.07
CA ALA A 47 2.62 -5.66 -11.37
C ALA A 47 2.28 -4.39 -10.55
N ILE A 48 1.34 -3.57 -11.03
CA ILE A 48 0.88 -2.39 -10.28
C ILE A 48 0.04 -2.81 -9.08
N ALA A 49 -0.87 -3.77 -9.23
CA ALA A 49 -1.67 -4.28 -8.12
C ALA A 49 -0.77 -4.84 -7.00
N GLU A 50 0.24 -5.63 -7.36
CA GLU A 50 1.24 -6.14 -6.41
C GLU A 50 2.04 -5.02 -5.75
N ALA A 51 2.46 -4.01 -6.51
CA ALA A 51 3.14 -2.82 -5.98
C ALA A 51 2.28 -2.05 -4.97
N VAL A 52 0.98 -1.93 -5.22
CA VAL A 52 0.03 -1.29 -4.29
C VAL A 52 -0.14 -2.13 -3.03
N GLN A 53 -0.27 -3.44 -3.14
CA GLN A 53 -0.33 -4.33 -1.97
C GLN A 53 0.93 -4.21 -1.11
N HIS A 54 2.11 -4.20 -1.73
CA HIS A 54 3.38 -3.97 -1.03
C HIS A 54 3.44 -2.58 -0.37
N HIS A 55 2.94 -1.54 -1.05
CA HIS A 55 2.83 -0.19 -0.52
C HIS A 55 1.96 -0.16 0.75
N VAL A 56 0.79 -0.81 0.73
CA VAL A 56 -0.12 -0.92 1.88
C VAL A 56 0.58 -1.55 3.08
N LEU A 57 1.27 -2.67 2.87
CA LEU A 57 2.00 -3.36 3.94
C LEU A 57 3.12 -2.49 4.54
N ARG A 58 3.80 -1.69 3.70
CA ARG A 58 4.81 -0.75 4.18
C ARG A 58 4.21 0.41 4.97
N GLN A 59 3.08 0.97 4.56
CA GLN A 59 2.38 1.98 5.36
C GLN A 59 1.87 1.40 6.69
N LEU A 60 1.37 0.16 6.69
CA LEU A 60 0.98 -0.56 7.89
C LEU A 60 2.15 -0.70 8.88
N ARG A 61 3.35 -1.11 8.40
CA ARG A 61 4.56 -1.20 9.22
C ARG A 61 4.96 0.15 9.81
N ARG A 62 4.99 1.20 8.98
CA ARG A 62 5.27 2.57 9.45
C ARG A 62 4.30 3.02 10.54
N LEU A 63 3.01 2.73 10.36
CA LEU A 63 1.99 3.07 11.36
C LEU A 63 2.25 2.38 12.70
N ARG A 64 2.74 1.12 12.69
CA ARG A 64 3.13 0.40 13.91
C ARG A 64 4.28 1.06 14.66
N ASP A 65 5.17 1.77 13.96
CA ASP A 65 6.33 2.44 14.58
C ASP A 65 5.94 3.73 15.33
N TYR A 66 4.75 4.29 15.11
CA TYR A 66 4.30 5.47 15.86
C TYR A 66 3.96 5.09 17.31
N PRO A 67 4.53 5.77 18.33
CA PRO A 67 4.35 5.39 19.74
C PRO A 67 2.88 5.29 20.17
N CYS A 68 2.03 6.16 19.64
CA CYS A 68 0.61 6.20 19.99
C CYS A 68 -0.20 5.05 19.37
N VAL A 69 0.26 4.48 18.24
CA VAL A 69 -0.32 3.31 17.59
C VAL A 69 0.21 2.06 18.27
N ALA A 70 1.52 1.93 18.42
CA ALA A 70 2.18 0.82 19.11
C ALA A 70 1.55 0.54 20.48
N ARG A 71 1.39 1.59 21.30
CA ARG A 71 0.76 1.48 22.63
C ARG A 71 -0.67 0.97 22.55
N ARG A 72 -1.51 1.54 21.68
CA ARG A 72 -2.93 1.13 21.58
C ARG A 72 -3.10 -0.27 21.02
N THR A 73 -2.22 -0.71 20.12
CA THR A 73 -2.22 -2.07 19.60
C THR A 73 -1.76 -3.06 20.68
N ALA A 74 -0.71 -2.74 21.46
CA ALA A 74 -0.28 -3.58 22.58
C ALA A 74 -1.34 -3.70 23.69
N GLU A 75 -2.12 -2.65 23.92
CA GLU A 75 -3.27 -2.65 24.85
C GLU A 75 -4.51 -3.38 24.28
N GLY A 76 -4.48 -3.89 23.04
CA GLY A 76 -5.64 -4.52 22.39
C GLY A 76 -6.77 -3.54 22.03
N ARG A 77 -6.52 -2.22 22.10
CA ARG A 77 -7.50 -1.16 21.84
C ARG A 77 -7.51 -0.67 20.40
N LEU A 78 -6.57 -1.14 19.57
CA LEU A 78 -6.46 -0.78 18.17
C LEU A 78 -5.97 -1.96 17.35
N ASN A 79 -6.85 -2.45 16.47
CA ASN A 79 -6.49 -3.40 15.42
C ASN A 79 -6.10 -2.64 14.15
N LEU A 80 -5.06 -3.12 13.48
CA LEU A 80 -4.61 -2.60 12.18
C LEU A 80 -4.84 -3.67 11.12
N HIS A 81 -5.46 -3.27 10.01
CA HIS A 81 -5.77 -4.16 8.88
C HIS A 81 -5.23 -3.56 7.59
N ALA A 82 -4.73 -4.42 6.70
CA ALA A 82 -4.28 -4.05 5.36
C ALA A 82 -5.27 -4.59 4.34
N TRP A 83 -5.90 -3.71 3.57
CA TRP A 83 -6.87 -4.04 2.54
C TRP A 83 -6.41 -3.57 1.16
N PHE A 84 -6.88 -4.26 0.13
CA PHE A 84 -6.75 -3.89 -1.27
C PHE A 84 -8.13 -3.93 -1.93
N TYR A 85 -8.54 -2.81 -2.53
CA TYR A 85 -9.82 -2.67 -3.21
C TYR A 85 -9.64 -2.77 -4.72
N GLU A 86 -10.31 -3.73 -5.34
CA GLU A 86 -10.35 -3.89 -6.79
C GLU A 86 -11.48 -3.03 -7.35
N ILE A 87 -11.15 -1.89 -7.97
CA ILE A 87 -12.13 -0.92 -8.49
C ILE A 87 -13.01 -1.56 -9.57
N ASP A 88 -12.44 -2.39 -10.43
CA ASP A 88 -13.15 -2.96 -11.58
C ASP A 88 -14.26 -3.94 -11.16
N THR A 89 -14.05 -4.67 -10.06
CA THR A 89 -15.00 -5.70 -9.57
C THR A 89 -15.75 -5.29 -8.32
N GLY A 90 -15.29 -4.24 -7.62
CA GLY A 90 -15.76 -3.86 -6.30
C GLY A 90 -15.31 -4.81 -5.18
N SER A 91 -14.42 -5.76 -5.46
CA SER A 91 -13.96 -6.74 -4.46
C SER A 91 -12.98 -6.10 -3.47
N VAL A 92 -13.05 -6.55 -2.22
CA VAL A 92 -12.06 -6.20 -1.18
C VAL A 92 -11.26 -7.44 -0.85
N LEU A 93 -9.94 -7.32 -0.88
CA LEU A 93 -9.03 -8.34 -0.37
C LEU A 93 -8.38 -7.83 0.91
N ALA A 94 -8.27 -8.69 1.92
CA ALA A 94 -7.58 -8.42 3.17
C ALA A 94 -6.30 -9.24 3.26
N HIS A 95 -5.24 -8.62 3.80
CA HIS A 95 -4.00 -9.33 4.10
C HIS A 95 -4.20 -10.21 5.34
N GLY A 96 -3.91 -11.50 5.19
CA GLY A 96 -4.01 -12.49 6.25
C GLY A 96 -2.83 -12.43 7.22
N PRO A 97 -3.03 -12.74 8.52
CA PRO A 97 -1.93 -12.81 9.48
C PRO A 97 -1.05 -14.07 9.33
N HIS A 98 -1.52 -15.08 8.58
CA HIS A 98 -0.86 -16.39 8.45
C HIS A 98 -0.24 -16.61 7.07
N ASP A 99 -1.00 -16.29 6.03
CA ASP A 99 -0.52 -16.32 4.65
C ASP A 99 -0.15 -14.89 4.28
N ASP A 100 1.09 -14.65 3.84
CA ASP A 100 1.56 -13.34 3.37
C ASP A 100 0.91 -12.98 2.02
N ALA A 101 -0.42 -12.99 1.99
CA ALA A 101 -1.27 -12.93 0.82
C ALA A 101 -2.51 -12.08 1.11
N PHE A 102 -2.97 -11.38 0.07
CA PHE A 102 -4.26 -10.71 0.07
C PHE A 102 -5.32 -11.69 -0.43
N LEU A 103 -6.29 -12.01 0.43
CA LEU A 103 -7.39 -12.93 0.14
C LEU A 103 -8.72 -12.19 0.18
N PRO A 104 -9.74 -12.61 -0.59
CA PRO A 104 -11.07 -12.00 -0.51
C PRO A 104 -11.58 -11.91 0.93
N LEU A 105 -12.07 -10.72 1.30
CA LEU A 105 -12.64 -10.43 2.62
C LEU A 105 -13.99 -11.15 2.82
#